data_AF-A0A522PNY1-F1
#
_entry.id   AF-A0A522PNY1-F1
#
_cell.length_a   1.000
_cell.length_b   1.000
_cell.length_c   1.000
_cell.angle_alpha   90.00
_cell.angle_beta   90.00
_cell.angle_gamma   90.00
#
_symmetry.space_group_name_H-M   'P 1'
#
loop_
_entity.id
_entity.type
_entity.pdbx_description
1 polymer ?
#
loop_
_entity_poly.entity_id
_entity_poly.type
_entity_poly.pdbx_seq_one_letter_code
_entity_poly.pdbx_strand_id
1 'polypeptide(L)'
;MRRHSLNTVKWLFIPALALVMPAATICWAKNKTTLSPAAEAGKKIFDQNCALCHFPNQTSNKIGPGMQGVLKNKELPYSHRPATVANVQEQIEKGNPEGKPMPMPAFSGKLSKEQISDLIEYLKTL
;
A
#
# COMPACT_ATOMS: atom_id res chain seq x y z
N MET A 1 7.26 50.64 51.77
CA MET A 1 8.52 50.68 51.00
C MET A 1 8.19 50.45 49.52
N ARG A 2 8.60 51.38 48.63
CA ARG A 2 8.56 51.37 47.12
C ARG A 2 7.22 50.94 46.47
N ARG A 3 6.31 51.76 45.95
CA ARG A 3 6.33 52.87 44.95
C ARG A 3 7.40 52.78 43.85
N HIS A 4 6.98 52.43 42.63
CA HIS A 4 7.35 53.00 41.31
C HIS A 4 6.25 52.49 40.32
N SER A 5 5.28 53.26 39.82
CA SER A 5 5.28 54.52 39.06
C SER A 5 5.49 54.35 37.55
N LEU A 6 4.38 54.54 36.82
CA LEU A 6 4.18 55.30 35.56
C LEU A 6 4.81 54.79 34.24
N ASN A 7 3.94 54.52 33.25
CA ASN A 7 3.70 55.36 32.04
C ASN A 7 2.99 54.51 30.96
N THR A 8 1.71 54.71 30.65
CA THR A 8 1.21 55.62 29.60
C THR A 8 2.15 55.88 28.42
N VAL A 9 1.92 55.20 27.29
CA VAL A 9 2.09 55.83 25.98
C VAL A 9 0.97 55.37 25.03
N LYS A 10 0.16 56.34 24.62
CA LYS A 10 -0.90 56.26 23.63
C LYS A 10 -0.28 56.70 22.29
N TRP A 11 -0.23 55.82 21.28
CA TRP A 11 0.03 56.17 19.87
C TRP A 11 -0.95 55.34 19.04
N LEU A 12 -2.06 55.93 18.59
CA LEU A 12 -2.21 56.59 17.29
C LEU A 12 -1.93 55.65 16.10
N PHE A 13 -3.04 55.24 15.49
CA PHE A 13 -3.26 54.95 14.06
C PHE A 13 -2.07 55.11 13.12
N ILE A 14 -1.72 54.03 12.40
CA ILE A 14 -1.21 54.10 11.02
C ILE A 14 -1.94 53.02 10.19
N PRO A 15 -2.47 53.35 8.99
CA PRO A 15 -3.40 52.52 8.23
C PRO A 15 -2.71 51.53 7.28
N ALA A 16 -3.53 50.60 6.80
CA ALA A 16 -3.34 49.63 5.73
C ALA A 16 -2.20 49.87 4.71
N LEU A 17 -1.39 48.83 4.48
CA LEU A 17 -0.80 48.57 3.17
C LEU A 17 -0.99 47.11 2.80
N ALA A 18 -1.72 46.91 1.71
CA ALA A 18 -2.02 45.62 1.12
C ALA A 18 -0.75 44.86 0.72
N LEU A 19 -0.64 43.61 1.16
CA LEU A 19 0.10 42.61 0.40
C LEU A 19 -0.90 41.54 -0.02
N VAL A 20 -1.42 41.72 -1.23
CA VAL A 20 -2.19 40.72 -1.95
C VAL A 20 -1.23 39.57 -2.24
N MET A 21 -1.17 38.58 -1.35
CA MET A 21 -0.57 37.30 -1.71
C MET A 21 -1.53 36.63 -2.68
N PRO A 22 -1.14 36.38 -3.94
CA PRO A 22 -1.89 35.44 -4.75
C PRO A 22 -1.73 34.11 -4.02
N ALA A 23 -2.82 33.64 -3.41
CA ALA A 23 -2.95 32.26 -3.01
C ALA A 23 -2.87 31.44 -4.31
N ALA A 24 -1.65 31.19 -4.77
CA ALA A 24 -1.36 30.17 -5.74
C ALA A 24 -1.93 28.90 -5.13
N THR A 25 -3.11 28.51 -5.61
CA THR A 25 -3.72 27.23 -5.32
C THR A 25 -2.73 26.20 -5.81
N ILE A 26 -1.89 25.71 -4.89
CA ILE A 26 -1.09 24.51 -5.10
C ILE A 26 -2.14 23.42 -5.25
N CYS A 27 -2.54 23.19 -6.50
CA CYS A 27 -3.24 21.99 -6.90
C CYS A 27 -2.27 20.85 -6.61
N TRP A 28 -2.33 20.33 -5.39
CA TRP A 28 -1.62 19.13 -5.01
C TRP A 28 -2.30 17.99 -5.77
N ALA A 29 -1.88 17.79 -7.01
CA ALA A 29 -2.23 16.62 -7.78
C ALA A 29 -1.67 15.44 -6.99
N LYS A 30 -2.56 14.71 -6.30
CA LYS A 30 -2.23 13.42 -5.73
C LYS A 30 -1.76 12.56 -6.90
N ASN A 31 -0.45 12.29 -6.99
CA ASN A 31 0.07 11.32 -7.95
C ASN A 31 -0.65 10.00 -7.68
N LYS A 32 -1.63 9.67 -8.52
CA LYS A 32 -2.16 8.32 -8.58
C LYS A 32 -1.04 7.52 -9.21
N THR A 33 -0.36 6.68 -8.43
CA THR A 33 0.61 5.73 -8.97
C THR A 33 -0.15 4.81 -9.91
N THR A 34 -0.05 5.07 -11.21
CA THR A 34 -0.59 4.19 -12.25
C THR A 34 0.20 2.88 -12.20
N LEU A 35 -0.51 1.76 -12.21
CA LEU A 35 0.11 0.44 -12.28
C LEU A 35 0.84 0.29 -13.62
N SER A 36 1.94 -0.46 -13.65
CA SER A 36 2.54 -0.88 -14.92
C SER A 36 1.57 -1.81 -15.67
N PRO A 37 1.68 -1.97 -17.00
CA PRO A 37 0.83 -2.91 -17.75
C PRO A 37 0.87 -4.34 -17.17
N ALA A 38 2.04 -4.79 -16.72
CA ALA A 38 2.21 -6.08 -16.04
C ALA A 38 1.46 -6.14 -14.70
N ALA A 39 1.56 -5.10 -13.86
CA ALA A 39 0.82 -5.04 -12.61
C ALA A 39 -0.70 -4.92 -12.83
N GLU A 40 -1.15 -4.27 -13.91
CA GLU A 40 -2.57 -4.25 -14.29
C GLU A 40 -3.07 -5.65 -14.72
N ALA A 41 -2.28 -6.38 -15.51
CA ALA A 41 -2.58 -7.76 -15.88
C ALA A 41 -2.60 -8.68 -14.65
N GLY A 42 -1.59 -8.55 -13.78
CA GLY A 42 -1.49 -9.26 -12.51
C GLY A 42 -2.67 -9.00 -11.58
N LYS A 43 -3.14 -7.75 -11.53
CA LYS A 43 -4.33 -7.39 -10.77
C LYS A 43 -5.57 -8.15 -11.26
N LYS A 44 -5.77 -8.24 -12.58
CA LYS A 44 -6.91 -9.00 -13.15
C LYS A 44 -6.82 -10.49 -12.78
N ILE A 45 -5.62 -11.07 -12.84
CA ILE A 45 -5.38 -12.46 -12.44
C ILE A 45 -5.69 -12.65 -10.94
N PHE A 46 -5.24 -11.73 -10.09
CA PHE A 46 -5.53 -11.74 -8.67
C PHE A 46 -7.03 -11.70 -8.40
N ASP A 47 -7.74 -10.77 -9.04
CA ASP A 47 -9.18 -10.60 -8.86
C ASP A 47 -9.96 -11.87 -9.25
N GLN A 48 -9.53 -12.57 -10.30
CA GLN A 48 -10.17 -13.78 -10.80
C GLN A 48 -9.85 -15.05 -9.98
N ASN A 49 -8.63 -15.15 -9.45
CA ASN A 49 -8.10 -16.41 -8.91
C ASN A 49 -7.82 -16.38 -7.41
N CYS A 50 -7.54 -15.20 -6.85
CA CYS A 50 -6.99 -15.06 -5.50
C CYS A 50 -7.94 -14.31 -4.56
N ALA A 51 -8.68 -13.32 -5.08
CA ALA A 51 -9.51 -12.41 -4.28
C ALA A 51 -10.68 -13.10 -3.54
N LEU A 52 -11.07 -14.31 -3.96
CA LEU A 52 -12.02 -15.12 -3.20
C LEU A 52 -11.48 -15.42 -1.80
N CYS A 53 -10.20 -15.76 -1.69
CA CYS A 53 -9.58 -16.21 -0.45
C CYS A 53 -8.68 -15.17 0.23
N HIS A 54 -8.16 -14.19 -0.51
CA HIS A 54 -7.17 -13.23 -0.02
C HIS A 54 -7.68 -11.80 -0.17
N PHE A 55 -7.46 -10.96 0.84
CA PHE A 55 -7.63 -9.52 0.69
C PHE A 55 -6.38 -8.91 0.03
N PRO A 56 -6.50 -8.12 -1.04
CA PRO A 56 -5.34 -7.49 -1.68
C PRO A 56 -4.71 -6.42 -0.79
N ASN A 57 -5.53 -5.59 -0.14
CA ASN A 57 -5.10 -4.35 0.52
C ASN A 57 -5.36 -4.37 2.04
N GLN A 58 -5.38 -5.56 2.64
CA GLN A 58 -5.48 -5.71 4.10
C GLN A 58 -4.47 -6.75 4.55
N THR A 59 -4.02 -6.65 5.79
CA THR A 59 -3.19 -7.68 6.46
C THR A 59 -4.03 -8.73 7.18
N SER A 60 -5.33 -8.46 7.41
CA SER A 60 -6.25 -9.40 8.04
C SER A 60 -6.50 -10.63 7.15
N ASN A 61 -6.75 -11.76 7.80
CA ASN A 61 -7.11 -12.99 7.11
C ASN A 61 -8.54 -12.91 6.55
N LYS A 62 -8.79 -13.58 5.42
CA LYS A 62 -10.13 -13.83 4.87
C LYS A 62 -10.45 -15.32 4.94
N ILE A 63 -9.92 -16.07 3.97
CA ILE A 63 -9.74 -17.52 4.06
C ILE A 63 -8.23 -17.76 4.16
N GLY A 64 -7.48 -17.23 3.20
CA GLY A 64 -6.03 -17.10 3.29
C GLY A 64 -5.59 -15.80 3.98
N PRO A 65 -4.26 -15.61 4.14
CA PRO A 65 -3.69 -14.38 4.68
C PRO A 65 -3.99 -13.16 3.80
N GLY A 66 -3.98 -11.97 4.43
CA GLY A 66 -3.98 -10.70 3.71
C GLY A 66 -2.70 -10.47 2.91
N MET A 67 -2.80 -9.81 1.75
CA MET A 67 -1.68 -9.65 0.80
C MET A 67 -0.99 -8.29 0.87
N GLN A 68 -1.51 -7.38 1.70
CA GLN A 68 -0.89 -6.06 1.87
C GLN A 68 0.54 -6.22 2.40
N GLY A 69 1.50 -5.71 1.63
CA GLY A 69 2.92 -5.77 1.94
C GLY A 69 3.50 -7.19 2.04
N VAL A 70 2.91 -8.20 1.41
CA VAL A 70 3.35 -9.61 1.58
C VAL A 70 4.84 -9.83 1.27
N LEU A 71 5.38 -9.14 0.26
CA LEU A 71 6.81 -9.19 -0.11
C LEU A 71 7.72 -8.32 0.77
N LYS A 72 7.15 -7.54 1.70
CA LYS A 72 7.88 -6.71 2.66
C LYS A 72 8.03 -7.42 4.02
N ASN A 73 7.34 -8.56 4.20
CA ASN A 73 7.46 -9.38 5.40
C ASN A 73 8.84 -10.05 5.47
N LYS A 74 9.22 -10.51 6.66
CA LYS A 74 10.42 -11.38 6.79
C LYS A 74 10.15 -12.76 6.20
N GLU A 75 8.95 -13.28 6.46
CA GLU A 75 8.52 -14.62 6.07
C GLU A 75 7.08 -14.60 5.52
N LEU A 76 6.78 -15.59 4.70
CA LEU A 76 5.45 -15.85 4.17
C LEU A 76 4.54 -16.41 5.27
N PRO A 77 3.28 -15.97 5.33
CA PRO A 77 2.33 -16.51 6.29
C PRO A 77 2.10 -18.02 6.06
N TYR A 78 1.96 -18.76 7.15
CA TYR A 78 1.71 -20.21 7.21
C TYR A 78 2.84 -21.13 6.72
N SER A 79 3.59 -20.75 5.67
CA SER A 79 4.72 -21.57 5.19
C SER A 79 6.04 -21.26 5.90
N HIS A 80 6.14 -20.11 6.59
CA HIS A 80 7.34 -19.66 7.31
C HIS A 80 8.61 -19.58 6.44
N ARG A 81 8.46 -19.63 5.12
CA ARG A 81 9.55 -19.44 4.17
C ARG A 81 9.89 -17.96 4.08
N PRO A 82 11.14 -17.55 3.81
CA PRO A 82 11.48 -16.14 3.58
C PRO A 82 10.57 -15.50 2.52
N ALA A 83 10.11 -14.27 2.72
CA ALA A 83 9.18 -13.59 1.80
C ALA A 83 9.86 -13.04 0.53
N THR A 84 10.57 -13.90 -0.19
CA THR A 84 11.23 -13.56 -1.45
C THR A 84 10.29 -13.79 -2.64
N VAL A 85 10.57 -13.12 -3.75
CA VAL A 85 9.84 -13.33 -5.01
C VAL A 85 9.86 -14.81 -5.43
N ALA A 86 11.00 -15.48 -5.33
CA ALA A 86 11.11 -16.90 -5.68
C ALA A 86 10.23 -17.81 -4.80
N ASN A 87 10.17 -17.55 -3.49
CA ASN A 87 9.33 -18.32 -2.58
C ASN A 87 7.84 -18.06 -2.81
N VAL A 88 7.45 -16.82 -3.10
CA VAL A 88 6.06 -16.48 -3.47
C VAL A 88 5.67 -17.16 -4.78
N GLN A 89 6.54 -17.10 -5.79
CA GLN A 89 6.32 -17.77 -7.07
C GLN A 89 6.11 -19.27 -6.87
N GLU A 90 7.03 -19.94 -6.15
CA GLU A 90 6.93 -21.36 -5.91
C GLU A 90 5.65 -21.72 -5.12
N GLN A 91 5.26 -20.90 -4.15
CA GLN A 91 4.04 -21.12 -3.39
C GLN A 91 2.76 -20.91 -4.23
N ILE A 92 2.77 -20.02 -5.23
CA ILE A 92 1.68 -19.91 -6.21
C ILE A 92 1.65 -21.15 -7.12
N GLU A 93 2.81 -21.59 -7.61
CA GLU A 93 2.93 -22.74 -8.50
C GLU A 93 2.49 -24.04 -7.82
N LYS A 94 2.97 -24.30 -6.60
CA LYS A 94 2.75 -25.56 -5.86
C LYS A 94 1.61 -25.51 -4.85
N GLY A 95 1.11 -24.32 -4.52
CA GLY A 95 0.15 -24.14 -3.44
C GLY A 95 0.78 -24.30 -2.07
N ASN A 96 -0.08 -24.42 -1.05
CA ASN A 96 0.30 -24.80 0.31
C ASN A 96 -0.74 -25.80 0.85
N PRO A 97 -0.46 -27.12 0.77
CA PRO A 97 -1.39 -28.15 1.22
C PRO A 97 -1.63 -28.13 2.73
N GLU A 98 -0.70 -27.57 3.50
CA GLU A 98 -0.77 -27.43 4.96
C GLU A 98 -1.40 -26.09 5.39
N GLY A 99 -1.81 -25.27 4.42
CA GLY A 99 -2.49 -24.00 4.67
C GLY A 99 -3.76 -24.18 5.48
N LYS A 100 -3.93 -23.34 6.51
CA LYS A 100 -5.12 -23.32 7.38
C LYS A 100 -5.85 -21.99 7.25
N PRO A 101 -7.19 -21.96 7.38
CA PRO A 101 -8.11 -23.08 7.60
C PRO A 101 -8.36 -23.94 6.35
N MET A 102 -7.93 -23.49 5.17
CA MET A 102 -8.08 -24.21 3.90
C MET A 102 -6.74 -24.26 3.17
N PRO A 103 -6.38 -25.40 2.54
CA PRO A 103 -5.21 -25.50 1.69
C PRO A 103 -5.23 -24.45 0.57
N MET A 104 -4.08 -23.81 0.32
CA MET A 104 -3.92 -22.97 -0.86
C MET A 104 -3.71 -23.89 -2.08
N PRO A 105 -4.55 -23.81 -3.13
CA PRO A 105 -4.40 -24.67 -4.30
C PRO A 105 -3.15 -24.31 -5.12
N ALA A 106 -2.61 -25.30 -5.81
CA ALA A 106 -1.56 -25.11 -6.81
C ALA A 106 -2.13 -24.46 -8.09
N PHE A 107 -1.37 -23.54 -8.68
CA PHE A 107 -1.70 -22.89 -9.96
C PHE A 107 -0.79 -23.32 -11.12
N SER A 108 0.18 -24.20 -10.89
CA SER A 108 0.93 -24.83 -11.97
C SER A 108 -0.02 -25.53 -12.95
N GLY A 109 0.15 -25.26 -14.24
CA GLY A 109 -0.72 -25.75 -15.31
C GLY A 109 -2.06 -25.01 -15.47
N LYS A 110 -2.41 -24.09 -14.54
CA LYS A 110 -3.57 -23.19 -14.66
C LYS A 110 -3.19 -21.77 -15.08
N LEU A 111 -2.03 -21.31 -14.63
CA LEU A 111 -1.43 -20.03 -15.02
C LEU A 111 -0.11 -20.30 -15.75
N SER A 112 0.15 -19.52 -16.81
CA SER A 112 1.45 -19.50 -17.47
C SER A 112 2.51 -18.84 -16.59
N LYS A 113 3.79 -19.01 -16.93
CA LYS A 113 4.90 -18.37 -16.20
C LYS A 113 4.80 -16.84 -16.27
N GLU A 114 4.41 -16.32 -17.42
CA GLU A 114 4.20 -14.89 -17.65
C GLU A 114 3.06 -14.36 -16.79
N GLN A 115 1.95 -15.10 -16.70
CA GLN A 115 0.82 -14.74 -15.83
C GLN A 115 1.21 -14.71 -14.35
N ILE A 116 2.04 -15.66 -13.90
CA ILE A 116 2.56 -15.67 -12.52
C ILE A 116 3.52 -14.50 -12.31
N SER A 117 4.37 -14.18 -13.28
CA SER A 117 5.24 -13.00 -13.24
C SER A 117 4.44 -11.70 -13.13
N ASP A 118 3.40 -11.52 -13.95
CA ASP A 118 2.51 -10.35 -13.89
C ASP A 118 1.81 -10.25 -12.53
N LEU A 119 1.35 -11.37 -11.99
CA LEU A 119 0.77 -11.44 -10.65
C LEU A 119 1.77 -10.98 -9.58
N ILE A 120 3.03 -11.39 -9.67
CA ILE A 120 4.09 -10.93 -8.77
C ILE A 120 4.32 -9.42 -8.91
N GLU A 121 4.32 -8.86 -10.12
CA GLU A 121 4.41 -7.41 -10.33
C GLU A 121 3.26 -6.67 -9.64
N TYR A 122 2.05 -7.22 -9.66
CA TYR A 122 0.95 -6.66 -8.87
C TYR A 122 1.21 -6.76 -7.36
N LEU A 123 1.65 -7.92 -6.84
CA LEU A 123 1.93 -8.09 -5.41
C LEU A 123 3.01 -7.14 -4.89
N LYS A 124 3.98 -6.74 -5.72
CA LYS A 124 4.99 -5.71 -5.37
C LYS A 124 4.38 -4.34 -5.09
N THR A 125 3.18 -4.06 -5.61
CA THR A 125 2.47 -2.79 -5.40
C THR A 125 1.65 -2.75 -4.11
N LEU A 126 1.46 -3.89 -3.45
CA LEU A 126 0.62 -4.05 -2.26
C LEU A 126 1.35 -3.70 -0.95
#